data_AF-A0ABD1DZD4-F1
#
_entry.id   AF-A0ABD1DZD4-F1
#
_cell.length_a   1.000
_cell.length_b   1.000
_cell.length_c   1.000
_cell.angle_alpha   90.00
_cell.angle_beta   90.00
_cell.angle_gamma   90.00
#
_symmetry.space_group_name_H-M   'P 1'
#
loop_
_entity.id
_entity.type
_entity.pdbx_description
1 polymer ?
#
loop_
_entity_poly.entity_id
_entity_poly.type
_entity_poly.pdbx_seq_one_letter_code
_entity_poly.pdbx_strand_id
1 'polypeptide(L)'
;MSDEEYSEYSELSDISSMESSDDDDLELLLDEERIKNENYLENIVPEYSETVFFEHFRLGRQTVHNITERFQISQYFNSQVGQYGNISALHQVHIYLWYVGHQTASFRDVGDRFDVTISSVNRIIHRLSMFLSNLSPEILRWPNEDEKRISENHFRASGFPNVIGAIDGTHIKLDKAENDPDSYLNRKGYYSIQMQAVCDHRRKIIDVFIGYPGSVHDSRIFSNSPLKASLQEKCGRYFLLGDSGYPLLPNLLTPYKDRGNLTRRQQNYNVQLSKNRYIIEHCFGVLKQKFRQLYHLKIRRTRLICHFIRAACVLHNMALDDYFVVDVEPVEIYNNILGDEENDGDENMEARVIRDQVANTLPM
;
A
#
# COMPACT_ATOMS: atom_id res chain seq x y z
N MET A 1 35.84 -15.97 71.91
CA MET A 1 36.43 -17.31 71.99
C MET A 1 35.62 -18.20 71.08
N SER A 2 35.99 -18.51 69.85
CA SER A 2 37.11 -18.22 68.94
C SER A 2 36.64 -18.93 67.66
N ASP A 3 36.30 -18.21 66.60
CA ASP A 3 37.18 -17.78 65.49
C ASP A 3 37.45 -18.89 64.46
N GLU A 4 37.45 -18.43 63.19
CA GLU A 4 37.93 -19.06 61.94
C GLU A 4 36.92 -19.86 61.09
N GLU A 5 36.80 -19.70 59.76
CA GLU A 5 37.16 -18.62 58.81
C GLU A 5 36.55 -18.97 57.43
N TYR A 6 36.06 -17.94 56.72
CA TYR A 6 35.82 -17.74 55.27
C TYR A 6 35.89 -18.89 54.24
N SER A 7 34.85 -18.96 53.38
CA SER A 7 35.02 -19.22 51.93
C SER A 7 33.87 -18.63 51.11
N GLU A 8 34.17 -17.52 50.43
CA GLU A 8 33.48 -16.98 49.26
C GLU A 8 34.50 -17.05 48.10
N TYR A 9 34.03 -17.14 46.85
CA TYR A 9 34.73 -17.10 45.55
C TYR A 9 34.91 -18.41 44.76
N SER A 10 34.42 -18.34 43.51
CA SER A 10 34.97 -18.93 42.28
C SER A 10 34.33 -20.23 41.74
N GLU A 11 33.13 -20.11 41.15
CA GLU A 11 32.74 -20.94 40.00
C GLU A 11 32.62 -20.05 38.75
N LEU A 12 33.79 -19.69 38.19
CA LEU A 12 33.95 -19.07 36.88
C LEU A 12 35.23 -19.65 36.24
N SER A 13 35.22 -20.95 35.94
CA SER A 13 36.19 -21.55 35.03
C SER A 13 35.78 -22.97 34.68
N ASP A 14 34.92 -23.13 33.68
CA ASP A 14 34.86 -24.34 32.84
C ASP A 14 34.28 -23.96 31.46
N ILE A 15 34.94 -22.99 30.82
CA ILE A 15 34.93 -22.80 29.37
C ILE A 15 36.29 -23.29 28.90
N SER A 16 36.39 -24.55 28.49
CA SER A 16 37.46 -25.08 27.62
C SER A 16 37.43 -26.62 27.59
N SER A 17 36.49 -27.21 26.84
CA SER A 17 36.71 -28.47 26.09
C SER A 17 35.40 -29.01 25.53
N MET A 18 34.96 -28.49 24.38
CA MET A 18 34.02 -29.20 23.51
C MET A 18 34.04 -28.55 22.13
N GLU A 19 35.20 -28.62 21.48
CA GLU A 19 35.30 -28.49 20.03
C GLU A 19 35.75 -29.84 19.48
N SER A 20 34.90 -30.43 18.63
CA SER A 20 35.19 -31.31 17.49
C SER A 20 34.23 -32.52 17.44
N SER A 21 33.06 -32.35 16.79
CA SER A 21 32.33 -33.46 16.12
C SER A 21 31.05 -33.06 15.35
N ASP A 22 30.71 -31.77 15.14
CA ASP A 22 29.35 -31.43 14.65
C ASP A 22 29.28 -30.79 13.24
N ASP A 23 30.37 -30.78 12.46
CA ASP A 23 30.35 -30.23 11.09
C ASP A 23 29.89 -31.25 10.03
N ASP A 24 30.05 -32.57 10.25
CA ASP A 24 29.64 -33.59 9.27
C ASP A 24 28.11 -33.86 9.27
N ASP A 25 27.43 -33.63 10.38
CA ASP A 25 25.97 -33.83 10.49
C ASP A 25 25.14 -32.68 9.88
N LEU A 26 25.75 -31.49 9.70
CA LEU A 26 25.08 -30.34 9.08
C LEU A 26 25.12 -30.40 7.55
N GLU A 27 26.09 -31.12 6.97
CA GLU A 27 26.24 -31.30 5.53
C GLU A 27 25.24 -32.34 4.95
N LEU A 28 24.74 -33.26 5.78
CA LEU A 28 23.74 -34.28 5.40
C LEU A 28 22.30 -33.75 5.26
N LEU A 29 22.02 -32.50 5.64
CA LEU A 29 20.69 -31.87 5.50
C LEU A 29 20.53 -31.01 4.23
N LEU A 30 21.54 -30.98 3.36
CA LEU A 30 21.55 -30.08 2.20
C LEU A 30 21.07 -30.69 0.87
N ASP A 31 20.76 -31.99 0.80
CA ASP A 31 20.36 -32.66 -0.45
C ASP A 31 19.13 -33.59 -0.31
N GLU A 32 18.20 -33.31 0.60
CA GLU A 32 16.86 -33.88 0.44
C GLU A 32 16.15 -33.18 -0.72
N GLU A 33 15.99 -33.90 -1.83
CA GLU A 33 15.21 -33.49 -2.99
C GLU A 33 13.75 -33.27 -2.55
N ARG A 34 13.42 -32.01 -2.26
CA ARG A 34 12.10 -31.65 -1.72
C ARG A 34 11.03 -31.91 -2.77
N ILE A 35 10.02 -32.69 -2.39
CA ILE A 35 8.82 -32.90 -3.20
C ILE A 35 8.09 -31.55 -3.34
N LYS A 36 7.94 -31.08 -4.58
CA LYS A 36 7.23 -29.86 -4.93
C LYS A 36 5.94 -30.19 -5.69
N ASN A 37 5.06 -29.20 -5.83
CA ASN A 37 3.83 -29.36 -6.61
C ASN A 37 4.13 -29.27 -8.10
N GLU A 38 4.61 -30.36 -8.68
CA GLU A 38 4.89 -30.46 -10.12
C GLU A 38 3.64 -30.14 -10.95
N ASN A 39 3.82 -29.39 -12.04
CA ASN A 39 2.80 -29.06 -13.02
C ASN A 39 1.53 -28.37 -12.47
N TYR A 40 1.60 -27.69 -11.32
CA TYR A 40 0.46 -27.00 -10.73
C TYR A 40 -0.14 -25.92 -11.65
N LEU A 41 0.71 -25.15 -12.33
CA LEU A 41 0.25 -24.06 -13.23
C LEU A 41 -0.36 -24.61 -14.51
N GLU A 42 0.11 -25.75 -14.97
CA GLU A 42 -0.26 -26.41 -16.22
C GLU A 42 -1.54 -27.24 -16.05
N ASN A 43 -1.68 -27.94 -14.92
CA ASN A 43 -2.75 -28.93 -14.71
C ASN A 43 -3.85 -28.46 -13.77
N ILE A 44 -3.57 -27.58 -12.80
CA ILE A 44 -4.53 -27.22 -11.74
C ILE A 44 -5.15 -25.83 -11.97
N VAL A 45 -4.34 -24.82 -12.28
CA VAL A 45 -4.84 -23.45 -12.50
C VAL A 45 -5.86 -23.31 -13.65
N PRO A 46 -5.73 -24.03 -14.78
CA PRO A 46 -6.73 -23.99 -15.84
C PRO A 46 -8.11 -24.52 -15.40
N GLU A 47 -8.14 -25.47 -14.47
CA GLU A 47 -9.36 -26.11 -13.96
C GLU A 47 -10.12 -25.27 -12.92
N TYR A 48 -9.54 -24.17 -12.45
CA TYR A 48 -10.23 -23.27 -11.52
C TYR A 48 -11.44 -22.60 -12.17
N SER A 49 -12.57 -22.59 -11.45
CA SER A 49 -13.67 -21.69 -11.76
C SER A 49 -13.21 -20.22 -11.63
N GLU A 50 -13.94 -19.28 -12.22
CA GLU A 50 -13.62 -17.85 -12.10
C GLU A 50 -13.51 -17.39 -10.65
N THR A 51 -14.41 -17.87 -9.78
CA THR A 51 -14.39 -17.56 -8.34
C THR A 51 -13.12 -18.07 -7.67
N VAL A 52 -12.76 -19.34 -7.87
CA VAL A 52 -11.56 -19.94 -7.26
C VAL A 52 -10.28 -19.31 -7.83
N PHE A 53 -10.25 -19.00 -9.12
CA PHE A 53 -9.14 -18.29 -9.75
C PHE A 53 -8.95 -16.92 -9.09
N PHE A 54 -10.03 -16.19 -8.93
CA PHE A 54 -10.03 -14.86 -8.33
C PHE A 54 -9.63 -14.88 -6.85
N GLU A 55 -10.07 -15.88 -6.07
CA GLU A 55 -9.65 -16.06 -4.69
C GLU A 55 -8.14 -16.27 -4.55
N HIS A 56 -7.51 -16.97 -5.51
CA HIS A 56 -6.07 -17.21 -5.50
C HIS A 56 -5.26 -16.04 -6.06
N PHE A 57 -5.67 -15.48 -7.19
CA PHE A 57 -4.84 -14.50 -7.92
C PHE A 57 -5.30 -13.05 -7.76
N ARG A 58 -6.44 -12.82 -7.10
CA ARG A 58 -7.01 -11.51 -6.73
C ARG A 58 -7.39 -10.62 -7.91
N LEU A 59 -7.33 -11.15 -9.13
CA LEU A 59 -7.66 -10.52 -10.40
C LEU A 59 -8.41 -11.51 -11.30
N GLY A 60 -9.28 -11.01 -12.16
CA GLY A 60 -9.96 -11.81 -13.18
C GLY A 60 -9.01 -12.28 -14.28
N ARG A 61 -9.34 -13.41 -14.94
CA ARG A 61 -8.48 -14.01 -15.98
C ARG A 61 -8.12 -13.05 -17.11
N GLN A 62 -9.08 -12.21 -17.53
CA GLN A 62 -8.84 -11.22 -18.59
C GLN A 62 -7.78 -10.19 -18.18
N THR A 63 -7.82 -9.71 -16.94
CA THR A 63 -6.83 -8.78 -16.40
C THR A 63 -5.45 -9.44 -16.34
N VAL A 64 -5.37 -10.70 -15.89
CA VAL A 64 -4.13 -11.49 -15.88
C VAL A 64 -3.56 -11.68 -17.29
N HIS A 65 -4.41 -11.97 -18.27
CA HIS A 65 -4.01 -12.09 -19.67
C HIS A 65 -3.43 -10.78 -20.20
N ASN A 66 -4.12 -9.65 -19.98
CA ASN A 66 -3.66 -8.34 -20.43
C ASN A 66 -2.30 -7.95 -19.80
N ILE A 67 -2.08 -8.28 -18.52
CA ILE A 67 -0.79 -8.08 -17.84
C ILE A 67 0.29 -8.96 -18.50
N THR A 68 -0.05 -10.21 -18.79
CA THR A 68 0.86 -11.20 -19.36
C THR A 68 1.35 -10.78 -20.75
N GLU A 69 0.45 -10.38 -21.64
CA GLU A 69 0.80 -9.92 -22.99
C GLU A 69 1.75 -8.73 -22.94
N ARG A 70 1.42 -7.73 -22.10
CA ARG A 70 2.27 -6.55 -21.91
C ARG A 70 3.62 -6.89 -21.29
N PHE A 71 3.65 -7.82 -20.33
CA PHE A 71 4.90 -8.25 -19.69
C PHE A 71 5.81 -8.97 -20.67
N GLN A 72 5.25 -9.88 -21.48
CA GLN A 72 5.98 -10.71 -22.44
C GLN A 72 6.76 -9.90 -23.47
N ILE A 73 6.21 -8.78 -23.94
CA ILE A 73 6.86 -7.89 -24.91
C ILE A 73 7.74 -6.81 -24.25
N SER A 74 7.77 -6.75 -22.92
CA SER A 74 8.52 -5.73 -22.19
C SER A 74 9.99 -6.10 -22.04
N GLN A 75 10.84 -5.10 -21.85
CA GLN A 75 12.26 -5.28 -21.52
C GLN A 75 12.52 -6.01 -20.19
N TYR A 76 11.49 -6.18 -19.35
CA TYR A 76 11.63 -6.84 -18.04
C TYR A 76 11.50 -8.36 -18.12
N PHE A 77 10.86 -8.87 -19.18
CA PHE A 77 10.76 -10.30 -19.42
C PHE A 77 12.07 -10.82 -20.01
N ASN A 78 12.67 -11.81 -19.34
CA ASN A 78 13.86 -12.46 -19.87
C ASN A 78 13.44 -13.69 -20.67
N SER A 79 13.59 -13.63 -22.00
CA SER A 79 13.32 -14.77 -22.89
C SER A 79 14.47 -15.79 -22.91
N GLN A 80 15.63 -15.47 -22.33
CA GLN A 80 16.78 -16.39 -22.33
C GLN A 80 16.46 -17.67 -21.55
N VAL A 81 16.71 -18.80 -22.20
CA VAL A 81 16.53 -20.13 -21.65
C VAL A 81 17.77 -20.50 -20.85
N GLY A 82 17.61 -20.74 -19.54
CA GLY A 82 18.69 -21.25 -18.70
C GLY A 82 18.78 -22.78 -18.77
N GLN A 83 19.71 -23.35 -18.00
CA GLN A 83 19.91 -24.80 -17.89
C GLN A 83 18.63 -25.57 -17.49
N TYR A 84 17.71 -24.91 -16.77
CA TYR A 84 16.45 -25.46 -16.28
C TYR A 84 15.23 -24.94 -17.05
N GLY A 85 15.41 -24.44 -18.27
CA GLY A 85 14.33 -23.87 -19.08
C GLY A 85 14.04 -22.39 -18.77
N ASN A 86 12.92 -21.89 -19.28
CA ASN A 86 12.42 -20.54 -19.02
C ASN A 86 10.98 -20.61 -18.50
N ILE A 87 10.70 -19.90 -17.40
CA ILE A 87 9.35 -19.77 -16.85
C ILE A 87 8.57 -18.81 -17.75
N SER A 88 7.47 -19.29 -18.32
CA SER A 88 6.62 -18.49 -19.23
C SER A 88 6.17 -17.17 -18.58
N ALA A 89 5.89 -16.14 -19.39
CA ALA A 89 5.40 -14.86 -18.87
C ALA A 89 4.14 -15.03 -18.02
N LEU A 90 3.21 -15.89 -18.45
CA LEU A 90 1.98 -16.22 -17.73
C LEU A 90 2.27 -16.82 -16.35
N HIS A 91 3.21 -17.76 -16.27
CA HIS A 91 3.59 -18.40 -15.01
C HIS A 91 4.25 -17.40 -14.06
N GLN A 92 5.11 -16.51 -14.57
CA GLN A 92 5.71 -15.45 -13.76
C GLN A 92 4.64 -14.50 -13.20
N VAL A 93 3.62 -14.13 -14.00
CA VAL A 93 2.50 -13.31 -13.53
C VAL A 93 1.69 -14.04 -12.45
N HIS A 94 1.34 -15.31 -12.63
CA HIS A 94 0.65 -16.09 -11.59
C HIS A 94 1.44 -16.17 -10.28
N ILE A 95 2.74 -16.44 -10.36
CA ILE A 95 3.65 -16.49 -9.19
C ILE A 95 3.66 -15.14 -8.46
N TYR A 96 3.74 -14.03 -9.21
CA TYR A 96 3.72 -12.68 -8.64
C TYR A 96 2.39 -12.37 -7.95
N LEU A 97 1.28 -12.62 -8.64
CA LEU A 97 -0.08 -12.37 -8.15
C LEU A 97 -0.38 -13.19 -6.89
N TRP A 98 0.06 -14.44 -6.87
CA TRP A 98 -0.03 -15.27 -5.68
C TRP A 98 0.73 -14.65 -4.51
N TYR A 99 1.98 -14.24 -4.71
CA TYR A 99 2.77 -13.63 -3.64
C TYR A 99 2.11 -12.35 -3.12
N VAL A 100 1.81 -11.38 -4.00
CA VAL A 100 1.24 -10.08 -3.61
C VAL A 100 -0.15 -10.20 -2.95
N GLY A 101 -0.93 -11.21 -3.34
CA GLY A 101 -2.30 -11.44 -2.87
C GLY A 101 -2.42 -12.13 -1.50
N HIS A 102 -1.33 -12.68 -0.94
CA HIS A 102 -1.37 -13.48 0.28
C HIS A 102 -0.42 -12.94 1.35
N GLN A 103 -0.94 -12.54 2.51
CA GLN A 103 -0.17 -11.86 3.57
C GLN A 103 1.00 -12.69 4.12
N THR A 104 0.81 -14.00 4.27
CA THR A 104 1.78 -14.90 4.92
C THR A 104 2.73 -15.57 3.94
N ALA A 105 2.49 -15.46 2.63
CA ALA A 105 3.28 -16.13 1.61
C ALA A 105 4.75 -15.70 1.68
N SER A 106 5.64 -16.66 1.94
CA SER A 106 7.08 -16.48 1.83
C SER A 106 7.59 -16.92 0.45
N PHE A 107 8.81 -16.53 0.09
CA PHE A 107 9.44 -17.02 -1.15
C PHE A 107 9.62 -18.54 -1.16
N ARG A 108 9.72 -19.17 0.02
CA ARG A 108 9.78 -20.63 0.16
C ARG A 108 8.44 -21.24 -0.21
N ASP A 109 7.35 -20.80 0.44
CA ASP A 109 6.01 -21.36 0.20
C ASP A 109 5.56 -21.19 -1.26
N VAL A 110 5.90 -20.05 -1.86
CA VAL A 110 5.64 -19.77 -3.28
C VAL A 110 6.50 -20.67 -4.17
N GLY A 111 7.78 -20.87 -3.82
CA GLY A 111 8.68 -21.75 -4.57
C GLY A 111 8.19 -23.19 -4.58
N ASP A 112 7.79 -23.71 -3.42
CA ASP A 112 7.29 -25.07 -3.27
C ASP A 112 5.95 -25.27 -4.01
N ARG A 113 5.07 -24.26 -3.98
CA ARG A 113 3.76 -24.30 -4.65
C ARG A 113 3.83 -24.34 -6.17
N PHE A 114 4.76 -23.60 -6.76
CA PHE A 114 4.84 -23.43 -8.22
C PHE A 114 6.01 -24.19 -8.84
N ASP A 115 6.66 -25.06 -8.08
CA ASP A 115 7.83 -25.82 -8.49
C ASP A 115 8.96 -24.94 -9.08
N VAL A 116 9.32 -23.88 -8.34
CA VAL A 116 10.38 -22.94 -8.75
C VAL A 116 11.34 -22.68 -7.61
N THR A 117 12.61 -22.43 -7.94
CA THR A 117 13.61 -22.09 -6.92
C THR A 117 13.30 -20.75 -6.25
N ILE A 118 13.67 -20.60 -4.97
CA ILE A 118 13.56 -19.33 -4.23
C ILE A 118 14.23 -18.17 -4.99
N SER A 119 15.36 -18.45 -5.64
CA SER A 119 16.08 -17.46 -6.47
C SER A 119 15.24 -16.97 -7.65
N SER A 120 14.46 -17.86 -8.28
CA SER A 120 13.55 -17.51 -9.37
C SER A 120 12.37 -16.70 -8.87
N VAL A 121 11.75 -17.08 -7.73
CA VAL A 121 10.68 -16.27 -7.11
C VAL A 121 11.15 -14.85 -6.86
N ASN A 122 12.31 -14.67 -6.20
CA ASN A 122 12.85 -13.34 -5.92
C ASN A 122 13.07 -12.50 -7.21
N ARG A 123 13.61 -13.12 -8.27
CA ARG A 123 13.78 -12.46 -9.57
C ARG A 123 12.45 -12.06 -10.21
N ILE A 124 11.44 -12.92 -10.13
CA ILE A 124 10.09 -12.68 -10.65
C ILE A 124 9.45 -11.50 -9.90
N ILE A 125 9.46 -11.52 -8.56
CA ILE A 125 8.93 -10.42 -7.74
C ILE A 125 9.59 -9.10 -8.09
N HIS A 126 10.92 -9.08 -8.17
CA HIS A 126 11.66 -7.88 -8.55
C HIS A 126 11.27 -7.37 -9.94
N ARG A 127 11.29 -8.22 -10.98
CA ARG A 127 11.01 -7.83 -12.36
C ARG A 127 9.58 -7.34 -12.55
N LEU A 128 8.59 -8.05 -12.02
CA LEU A 128 7.19 -7.67 -12.16
C LEU A 128 6.83 -6.44 -11.34
N SER A 129 7.42 -6.24 -10.14
CA SER A 129 7.27 -4.96 -9.43
C SER A 129 7.82 -3.78 -10.22
N MET A 130 8.99 -3.94 -10.86
CA MET A 130 9.55 -2.90 -11.72
C MET A 130 8.69 -2.66 -12.96
N PHE A 131 8.29 -3.72 -13.66
CA PHE A 131 7.44 -3.63 -14.86
C PHE A 131 6.12 -2.93 -14.57
N LEU A 132 5.34 -3.43 -13.60
CA LEU A 132 4.04 -2.86 -13.23
C LEU A 132 4.19 -1.44 -12.69
N SER A 133 5.21 -1.17 -11.89
CA SER A 133 5.48 0.20 -11.42
C SER A 133 5.78 1.16 -12.57
N ASN A 134 6.35 0.71 -13.69
CA ASN A 134 6.63 1.58 -14.84
C ASN A 134 5.42 1.80 -15.75
N LEU A 135 4.34 1.04 -15.57
CA LEU A 135 3.03 1.34 -16.18
C LEU A 135 2.28 2.47 -15.46
N SER A 136 2.78 2.94 -14.30
CA SER A 136 2.05 3.93 -13.50
C SER A 136 1.72 5.23 -14.22
N PRO A 137 2.56 5.82 -15.10
CA PRO A 137 2.20 7.07 -15.80
C PRO A 137 1.00 6.89 -16.75
N GLU A 138 0.80 5.67 -17.27
CA GLU A 138 -0.34 5.33 -18.12
C GLU A 138 -1.61 5.06 -17.29
N ILE A 139 -1.46 4.28 -16.20
CA ILE A 139 -2.58 3.71 -15.45
C ILE A 139 -3.04 4.61 -14.28
N LEU A 140 -2.11 5.26 -13.58
CA LEU A 140 -2.37 6.17 -12.44
C LEU A 140 -2.36 7.62 -12.91
N ARG A 141 -3.14 7.92 -13.95
CA ARG A 141 -3.19 9.23 -14.58
C ARG A 141 -4.25 10.13 -13.96
N TRP A 142 -3.97 11.42 -13.94
CA TRP A 142 -4.94 12.44 -13.56
C TRP A 142 -6.15 12.43 -14.51
N PRO A 143 -7.39 12.61 -14.02
CA PRO A 143 -8.58 12.57 -14.85
C PRO A 143 -8.59 13.70 -15.89
N ASN A 144 -9.09 13.39 -17.09
CA ASN A 144 -9.43 14.41 -18.07
C ASN A 144 -10.70 15.19 -17.65
N GLU A 145 -11.10 16.20 -18.42
CA GLU A 145 -12.23 17.07 -18.05
C GLU A 145 -13.57 16.32 -17.96
N ASP A 146 -13.80 15.31 -18.82
CA ASP A 146 -15.00 14.48 -18.76
C ASP A 146 -15.02 13.59 -17.52
N GLU A 147 -13.90 12.93 -17.21
CA GLU A 147 -13.72 12.12 -16.00
C GLU A 147 -13.91 12.98 -14.73
N LYS A 148 -13.38 14.21 -14.72
CA LYS A 148 -13.59 15.19 -13.64
C LYS A 148 -15.06 15.52 -13.47
N ARG A 149 -15.78 15.83 -14.56
CA ARG A 149 -17.22 16.15 -14.51
C ARG A 149 -18.06 14.99 -13.97
N ILE A 150 -17.73 13.75 -14.32
CA ILE A 150 -18.42 12.56 -13.79
C ILE A 150 -18.18 12.44 -12.28
N SER A 151 -16.92 12.56 -11.84
CA SER A 151 -16.58 12.54 -10.41
C SER A 151 -17.27 13.66 -9.64
N GLU A 152 -17.29 14.85 -10.23
CA GLU A 152 -17.95 16.03 -9.67
C GLU A 152 -19.44 15.83 -9.45
N ASN A 153 -20.15 15.26 -10.42
CA ASN A 153 -21.58 14.95 -10.27
C ASN A 153 -21.84 14.03 -9.08
N HIS A 154 -20.96 13.05 -8.83
CA HIS A 154 -21.08 12.14 -7.69
C HIS A 154 -20.91 12.87 -6.35
N PHE A 155 -19.85 13.67 -6.18
CA PHE A 155 -19.62 14.40 -4.94
C PHE A 155 -20.65 15.53 -4.72
N ARG A 156 -21.10 16.18 -5.80
CA ARG A 156 -22.17 17.19 -5.76
C ARG A 156 -23.47 16.61 -5.21
N ALA A 157 -23.84 15.40 -5.62
CA ALA A 157 -25.03 14.71 -5.10
C ALA A 157 -24.95 14.46 -3.58
N SER A 158 -23.73 14.40 -3.04
CA SER A 158 -23.42 14.23 -1.62
C SER A 158 -23.07 15.55 -0.91
N GLY A 159 -23.38 16.70 -1.52
CA GLY A 159 -23.24 18.04 -0.93
C GLY A 159 -21.90 18.74 -1.19
N PHE A 160 -20.98 18.15 -1.95
CA PHE A 160 -19.66 18.72 -2.24
C PHE A 160 -19.50 19.03 -3.74
N PRO A 161 -20.03 20.19 -4.21
CA PRO A 161 -19.86 20.60 -5.59
C PRO A 161 -18.40 20.86 -5.93
N ASN A 162 -18.04 20.66 -7.20
CA ASN A 162 -16.69 20.84 -7.75
C ASN A 162 -15.61 19.93 -7.14
N VAL A 163 -15.94 18.94 -6.31
CA VAL A 163 -14.97 17.96 -5.80
C VAL A 163 -14.78 16.83 -6.82
N ILE A 164 -13.53 16.44 -7.08
CA ILE A 164 -13.22 15.36 -8.04
C ILE A 164 -12.58 14.14 -7.40
N GLY A 165 -12.21 14.21 -6.12
CA GLY A 165 -11.59 13.10 -5.41
C GLY A 165 -11.23 13.45 -3.96
N ALA A 166 -10.70 12.45 -3.27
CA ALA A 166 -10.18 12.58 -1.91
C ALA A 166 -8.70 12.18 -1.88
N ILE A 167 -7.91 12.87 -1.05
CA ILE A 167 -6.49 12.63 -0.83
C ILE A 167 -6.26 12.14 0.60
N ASP A 168 -5.42 11.13 0.78
CA ASP A 168 -5.07 10.66 2.11
C ASP A 168 -3.74 9.89 2.15
N GLY A 169 -3.21 9.73 3.35
CA GLY A 169 -2.03 8.92 3.65
C GLY A 169 -2.39 7.51 4.15
N THR A 170 -1.55 6.52 3.87
CA THR A 170 -1.66 5.21 4.51
C THR A 170 -0.29 4.61 4.82
N HIS A 171 -0.19 3.96 5.98
CA HIS A 171 1.02 3.25 6.39
C HIS A 171 1.04 1.82 5.83
N ILE A 172 2.17 1.42 5.26
CA ILE A 172 2.49 0.05 4.89
C ILE A 172 3.53 -0.46 5.88
N LYS A 173 3.17 -1.48 6.68
CA LYS A 173 4.05 -2.03 7.72
C LYS A 173 5.26 -2.72 7.11
N LEU A 174 6.41 -2.50 7.71
CA LEU A 174 7.69 -3.10 7.33
C LEU A 174 8.26 -3.92 8.48
N ASP A 175 9.19 -4.80 8.16
CA ASP A 175 10.16 -5.27 9.15
C ASP A 175 11.05 -4.11 9.61
N LYS A 176 11.64 -4.26 10.81
CA LYS A 176 12.63 -3.30 11.31
C LYS A 176 13.77 -3.17 10.31
N ALA A 177 14.04 -1.94 9.87
CA ALA A 177 15.17 -1.66 9.01
C ALA A 177 16.49 -1.85 9.78
N GLU A 178 17.53 -2.31 9.09
CA GLU A 178 18.88 -2.42 9.67
C GLU A 178 19.51 -1.04 9.86
N ASN A 179 19.23 -0.12 8.93
CA ASN A 179 19.74 1.25 8.94
C ASN A 179 18.63 2.23 9.29
N ASP A 180 18.90 3.13 10.24
CA ASP A 180 17.98 4.19 10.69
C ASP A 180 16.54 3.72 10.97
N PRO A 181 16.36 2.71 11.85
CA PRO A 181 15.04 2.15 12.14
C PRO A 181 14.08 3.19 12.74
N ASP A 182 14.59 4.13 13.54
CA ASP A 182 13.79 5.10 14.30
C ASP A 182 13.02 6.03 13.37
N SER A 183 13.60 6.42 12.23
CA SER A 183 12.88 7.18 11.20
C SER A 183 11.63 6.47 10.68
N TYR A 184 11.61 5.14 10.65
CA TYR A 184 10.47 4.36 10.15
C TYR A 184 9.42 4.05 11.23
N LEU A 185 9.72 4.30 12.51
CA LEU A 185 8.80 4.07 13.62
C LEU A 185 7.68 5.11 13.60
N ASN A 186 6.43 4.66 13.46
CA ASN A 186 5.28 5.54 13.50
C ASN A 186 4.76 5.75 14.94
N ARG A 187 3.81 6.67 15.09
CA ARG A 187 3.14 6.98 16.37
C ARG A 187 2.39 5.79 17.00
N LYS A 188 2.10 4.74 16.23
CA LYS A 188 1.45 3.50 16.68
C LYS A 188 2.45 2.41 17.09
N GLY A 189 3.75 2.72 17.13
CA GLY A 189 4.79 1.83 17.64
C GLY A 189 5.23 0.72 16.67
N TYR A 190 4.97 0.85 15.36
CA TYR A 190 5.47 -0.10 14.35
C TYR A 190 6.20 0.59 13.19
N TYR A 191 7.13 -0.14 12.57
CA TYR A 191 7.89 0.35 11.41
C TYR A 191 7.01 0.38 10.16
N SER A 192 7.02 1.49 9.43
CA SER A 192 6.22 1.63 8.22
C SER A 192 6.82 2.61 7.22
N ILE A 193 6.42 2.44 5.96
CA ILE A 193 6.59 3.44 4.91
C ILE A 193 5.22 3.98 4.54
N GLN A 194 5.17 5.27 4.18
CA GLN A 194 3.92 5.93 3.85
C GLN A 194 3.71 6.02 2.34
N MET A 195 2.43 5.89 1.99
CA MET A 195 1.90 6.14 0.66
C MET A 195 0.79 7.18 0.78
N GLN A 196 0.96 8.32 0.14
CA GLN A 196 -0.11 9.27 -0.14
C GLN A 196 -0.74 8.91 -1.48
N ALA A 197 -2.07 8.96 -1.56
CA ALA A 197 -2.78 8.74 -2.82
C ALA A 197 -3.99 9.66 -2.94
N VAL A 198 -4.41 9.89 -4.18
CA VAL A 198 -5.69 10.52 -4.51
C VAL A 198 -6.56 9.49 -5.24
N CYS A 199 -7.84 9.39 -4.88
CA CYS A 199 -8.80 8.58 -5.64
C CYS A 199 -10.06 9.36 -6.03
N ASP A 200 -10.68 8.93 -7.13
CA ASP A 200 -11.97 9.47 -7.60
C ASP A 200 -13.19 8.76 -6.98
N HIS A 201 -14.38 9.15 -7.42
CA HIS A 201 -15.68 8.55 -7.06
C HIS A 201 -15.82 7.03 -7.28
N ARG A 202 -14.95 6.39 -8.08
CA ARG A 202 -14.94 4.93 -8.31
C ARG A 202 -13.90 4.21 -7.46
N ARG A 203 -13.16 4.93 -6.60
CA ARG A 203 -11.95 4.45 -5.92
C ARG A 203 -10.80 4.17 -6.88
N LYS A 204 -10.80 4.76 -8.09
CA LYS A 204 -9.66 4.71 -9.01
C LYS A 204 -8.57 5.63 -8.46
N ILE A 205 -7.36 5.12 -8.33
CA ILE A 205 -6.20 5.88 -7.86
C ILE A 205 -5.69 6.75 -9.01
N ILE A 206 -5.66 8.07 -8.86
CA ILE A 206 -5.32 9.03 -9.93
C ILE A 206 -3.98 9.76 -9.70
N ASP A 207 -3.42 9.66 -8.49
CA ASP A 207 -2.09 10.17 -8.14
C ASP A 207 -1.57 9.38 -6.93
N VAL A 208 -0.25 9.11 -6.88
CA VAL A 208 0.41 8.43 -5.76
C VAL A 208 1.79 9.01 -5.49
N PHE A 209 2.13 9.12 -4.20
CA PHE A 209 3.45 9.49 -3.73
C PHE A 209 3.87 8.56 -2.59
N ILE A 210 4.96 7.82 -2.81
CA ILE A 210 5.40 6.71 -1.95
C ILE A 210 6.86 6.92 -1.59
N GLY A 211 7.22 6.65 -0.34
CA GLY A 211 8.63 6.51 0.05
C GLY A 211 9.00 7.14 1.38
N TYR A 212 8.10 7.91 1.99
CA TYR A 212 8.38 8.60 3.24
C TYR A 212 8.38 7.64 4.43
N PRO A 213 9.33 7.79 5.37
CA PRO A 213 9.33 7.02 6.61
C PRO A 213 8.05 7.23 7.45
N GLY A 214 7.68 6.23 8.25
CA GLY A 214 6.46 6.21 9.06
C GLY A 214 6.36 7.28 10.15
N SER A 215 7.46 7.94 10.51
CA SER A 215 7.46 9.04 11.48
C SER A 215 6.95 10.38 10.92
N VAL A 216 6.91 10.53 9.58
CA VAL A 216 6.63 11.82 8.93
C VAL A 216 5.12 12.11 8.89
N HIS A 217 4.68 13.36 9.06
CA HIS A 217 3.25 13.71 8.96
C HIS A 217 2.78 13.92 7.51
N ASP A 218 1.50 13.66 7.27
CA ASP A 218 0.87 13.78 5.95
C ASP A 218 1.01 15.20 5.36
N SER A 219 0.91 16.24 6.19
CA SER A 219 1.18 17.64 5.78
C SER A 219 2.56 17.81 5.14
N ARG A 220 3.58 17.17 5.71
CA ARG A 220 4.96 17.24 5.23
C ARG A 220 5.14 16.39 3.98
N ILE A 221 4.52 15.21 3.92
CA ILE A 221 4.53 14.37 2.71
C ILE A 221 3.89 15.13 1.55
N PHE A 222 2.71 15.72 1.77
CA PHE A 222 2.00 16.52 0.79
C PHE A 222 2.84 17.71 0.33
N SER A 223 3.42 18.47 1.26
CA SER A 223 4.25 19.64 0.93
C SER A 223 5.44 19.31 0.03
N ASN A 224 5.99 18.09 0.13
CA ASN A 224 7.09 17.62 -0.69
C ASN A 224 6.64 16.79 -1.92
N SER A 225 5.34 16.56 -2.09
CA SER A 225 4.81 15.80 -3.22
C SER A 225 4.80 16.63 -4.51
N PRO A 226 5.03 16.03 -5.68
CA PRO A 226 4.83 16.71 -6.97
C PRO A 226 3.40 17.23 -7.15
N LEU A 227 2.42 16.58 -6.50
CA LEU A 227 1.03 17.01 -6.53
C LEU A 227 0.86 18.40 -5.92
N LYS A 228 1.51 18.73 -4.80
CA LYS A 228 1.41 20.06 -4.19
C LYS A 228 1.81 21.18 -5.16
N ALA A 229 2.89 21.00 -5.90
CA ALA A 229 3.37 21.98 -6.88
C ALA A 229 2.42 22.13 -8.09
N SER A 230 1.77 21.03 -8.51
CA SER A 230 0.90 20.99 -9.68
C SER A 230 -0.60 21.07 -9.36
N LEU A 231 -0.98 21.21 -8.08
CA LEU A 231 -2.37 21.05 -7.63
C LEU A 231 -3.32 22.01 -8.33
N GLN A 232 -2.97 23.29 -8.40
CA GLN A 232 -3.82 24.32 -8.99
C GLN A 232 -4.02 24.09 -10.50
N GLU A 233 -2.96 23.75 -11.24
CA GLU A 233 -3.03 23.42 -12.66
C GLU A 233 -3.87 22.16 -12.90
N LYS A 234 -3.58 21.09 -12.15
CA LYS A 234 -4.27 19.81 -12.25
C LYS A 234 -5.75 19.93 -11.92
N CYS A 235 -6.11 20.66 -10.87
CA CYS A 235 -7.49 20.80 -10.43
C CYS A 235 -8.25 21.88 -11.21
N GLY A 236 -7.63 22.99 -11.59
CA GLY A 236 -8.32 24.14 -12.16
C GLY A 236 -9.39 24.65 -11.21
N ARG A 237 -10.66 24.56 -11.62
CA ARG A 237 -11.83 24.96 -10.80
C ARG A 237 -12.28 23.92 -9.77
N TYR A 238 -11.72 22.70 -9.82
CA TYR A 238 -12.14 21.60 -8.98
C TYR A 238 -11.36 21.54 -7.65
N PHE A 239 -11.82 20.70 -6.73
CA PHE A 239 -11.26 20.53 -5.39
C PHE A 239 -10.99 19.07 -5.07
N LEU A 240 -10.06 18.83 -4.15
CA LEU A 240 -9.89 17.56 -3.44
C LEU A 240 -10.38 17.69 -2.00
N LEU A 241 -10.73 16.56 -1.36
CA LEU A 241 -11.01 16.48 0.07
C LEU A 241 -9.82 15.88 0.84
N GLY A 242 -9.30 16.60 1.82
CA GLY A 242 -8.23 16.21 2.75
C GLY A 242 -8.74 16.12 4.20
N ASP A 243 -8.02 15.43 5.09
CA ASP A 243 -8.33 15.43 6.52
C ASP A 243 -7.70 16.63 7.21
N SER A 244 -7.78 16.64 8.54
CA SER A 244 -7.17 17.68 9.37
C SER A 244 -5.64 17.71 9.32
N GLY A 245 -4.99 16.64 8.85
CA GLY A 245 -3.55 16.57 8.64
C GLY A 245 -3.07 17.32 7.39
N TYR A 246 -3.99 17.74 6.50
CA TYR A 246 -3.66 18.53 5.31
C TYR A 246 -3.91 20.04 5.53
N PRO A 247 -3.17 20.92 4.83
CA PRO A 247 -3.47 22.35 4.84
C PRO A 247 -4.74 22.65 4.04
N LEU A 248 -5.50 23.66 4.48
CA LEU A 248 -6.59 24.22 3.69
C LEU A 248 -6.03 25.05 2.53
N LEU A 249 -6.39 24.71 1.29
CA LEU A 249 -5.95 25.40 0.07
C LEU A 249 -7.12 25.63 -0.90
N PRO A 250 -7.01 26.54 -1.89
CA PRO A 250 -8.07 26.77 -2.86
C PRO A 250 -8.52 25.52 -3.62
N ASN A 251 -7.63 24.54 -3.81
CA ASN A 251 -7.92 23.26 -4.47
C ASN A 251 -7.93 22.05 -3.52
N LEU A 252 -7.85 22.25 -2.20
CA LEU A 252 -7.86 21.19 -1.19
C LEU A 252 -8.65 21.63 0.04
N LEU A 253 -9.84 21.06 0.19
CA LEU A 253 -10.76 21.35 1.30
C LEU A 253 -10.52 20.39 2.46
N THR A 254 -10.44 20.94 3.66
CA THR A 254 -10.17 20.21 4.91
C THR A 254 -11.20 20.61 5.98
N PRO A 255 -11.47 19.74 6.97
CA PRO A 255 -12.45 20.02 8.02
C PRO A 255 -12.12 21.29 8.81
N TYR A 256 -13.14 21.90 9.42
CA TYR A 256 -12.92 22.91 10.46
C TYR A 256 -12.24 22.24 11.66
N LYS A 257 -11.17 22.84 12.17
CA LYS A 257 -10.48 22.36 13.37
C LYS A 257 -11.41 22.49 14.57
N ASP A 258 -11.66 21.38 15.27
CA ASP A 258 -12.49 21.42 16.48
C ASP A 258 -11.66 21.91 17.67
N ARG A 259 -11.92 23.15 18.09
CA ARG A 259 -11.37 23.75 19.31
C ARG A 259 -12.44 23.85 20.42
N GLY A 260 -13.48 23.00 20.36
CA GLY A 260 -14.61 22.99 21.28
C GLY A 260 -15.71 24.02 20.98
N ASN A 261 -15.58 24.78 19.87
CA ASN A 261 -16.45 25.92 19.55
C ASN A 261 -17.00 25.88 18.11
N LEU A 262 -17.08 24.69 17.50
CA LEU A 262 -17.65 24.58 16.14
C LEU A 262 -19.14 24.91 16.16
N THR A 263 -19.56 25.77 15.24
CA THR A 263 -20.98 26.01 14.99
C THR A 263 -21.64 24.74 14.44
N ARG A 264 -22.96 24.61 14.60
CA ARG A 264 -23.73 23.48 14.03
C ARG A 264 -23.50 23.32 12.52
N ARG A 265 -23.32 24.42 11.78
CA ARG A 265 -22.99 24.41 10.35
C ARG A 265 -21.63 23.77 10.08
N GLN A 266 -20.62 24.15 10.85
CA GLN A 266 -19.26 23.61 10.72
C GLN A 266 -19.19 22.14 11.13
N GLN A 267 -19.93 21.75 12.17
CA GLN A 267 -20.07 20.34 12.56
C GLN A 267 -20.71 19.52 11.44
N ASN A 268 -21.81 20.01 10.84
CA ASN A 268 -22.44 19.34 9.71
C ASN A 268 -21.48 19.25 8.51
N TYR A 269 -20.75 20.32 8.19
CA TYR A 269 -19.71 20.30 7.16
C TYR A 269 -18.67 19.21 7.43
N ASN A 270 -18.12 19.12 8.64
CA ASN A 270 -17.13 18.11 9.00
C ASN A 270 -17.69 16.70 8.83
N VAL A 271 -18.93 16.45 9.29
CA VAL A 271 -19.59 15.14 9.14
C VAL A 271 -19.77 14.78 7.67
N GLN A 272 -20.24 15.70 6.83
CA GLN A 272 -20.43 15.44 5.40
C GLN A 272 -19.09 15.27 4.68
N LEU A 273 -18.06 16.05 5.05
CA LEU A 273 -16.71 15.92 4.50
C LEU A 273 -16.14 14.54 4.82
N SER A 274 -16.22 14.08 6.07
CA SER A 274 -15.76 12.75 6.48
C SER A 274 -16.48 11.63 5.73
N LYS A 275 -17.81 11.74 5.54
CA LYS A 275 -18.58 10.77 4.74
C LYS A 275 -18.11 10.68 3.30
N ASN A 276 -17.83 11.82 2.66
CA ASN A 276 -17.34 11.85 1.29
C ASN A 276 -15.87 11.39 1.19
N ARG A 277 -15.05 11.73 2.19
CA ARG A 277 -13.65 11.28 2.28
C ARG A 277 -13.52 9.78 2.43
N TYR A 278 -14.45 9.10 3.10
CA TYR A 278 -14.41 7.65 3.31
C TYR A 278 -14.08 6.85 2.04
N ILE A 279 -14.37 7.39 0.85
CA ILE A 279 -13.97 6.79 -0.41
C ILE A 279 -12.46 6.47 -0.54
N ILE A 280 -11.56 7.31 -0.03
CA ILE A 280 -10.11 7.06 -0.08
C ILE A 280 -9.69 6.00 0.95
N GLU A 281 -10.29 6.02 2.13
CA GLU A 281 -10.08 4.99 3.15
C GLU A 281 -10.57 3.62 2.63
N HIS A 282 -11.73 3.61 1.97
CA HIS A 282 -12.27 2.43 1.32
C HIS A 282 -11.38 1.99 0.15
N CYS A 283 -10.83 2.91 -0.65
CA CYS A 283 -9.85 2.60 -1.68
C CYS A 283 -8.63 1.86 -1.09
N PHE A 284 -8.07 2.36 0.01
CA PHE A 284 -6.97 1.69 0.72
C PHE A 284 -7.37 0.34 1.30
N GLY A 285 -8.58 0.22 1.85
CA GLY A 285 -9.15 -1.03 2.33
C GLY A 285 -9.18 -2.09 1.23
N VAL A 286 -9.77 -1.76 0.07
CA VAL A 286 -9.82 -2.67 -1.09
C VAL A 286 -8.41 -3.01 -1.58
N LEU A 287 -7.53 -2.02 -1.71
CA LEU A 287 -6.16 -2.21 -2.16
C LEU A 287 -5.41 -3.22 -1.29
N LYS A 288 -5.47 -3.06 0.05
CA LYS A 288 -4.80 -3.95 1.00
C LYS A 288 -5.47 -5.32 1.10
N GLN A 289 -6.79 -5.40 0.98
CA GLN A 289 -7.50 -6.69 1.00
C GLN A 289 -7.26 -7.52 -0.26
N LYS A 290 -7.17 -6.88 -1.44
CA LYS A 290 -6.73 -7.52 -2.69
C LYS A 290 -5.26 -7.93 -2.60
N PHE A 291 -4.39 -7.02 -2.18
CA PHE A 291 -2.94 -7.22 -2.18
C PHE A 291 -2.39 -7.31 -0.76
N ARG A 292 -2.69 -8.44 -0.11
CA ARG A 292 -2.49 -8.61 1.33
C ARG A 292 -1.04 -8.53 1.81
N GLN A 293 -0.05 -8.64 0.92
CA GLN A 293 1.34 -8.31 1.27
C GLN A 293 1.51 -6.87 1.78
N LEU A 294 0.63 -5.94 1.37
CA LEU A 294 0.64 -4.56 1.84
C LEU A 294 0.26 -4.40 3.33
N TYR A 295 -0.27 -5.44 3.98
CA TYR A 295 -0.46 -5.41 5.44
C TYR A 295 0.88 -5.50 6.19
N HIS A 296 1.87 -6.21 5.65
CA HIS A 296 3.21 -6.32 6.20
C HIS A 296 4.20 -6.82 5.14
N LEU A 297 5.07 -5.93 4.65
CA LEU A 297 6.10 -6.27 3.69
C LEU A 297 7.37 -6.74 4.39
N LYS A 298 7.83 -7.94 4.00
CA LYS A 298 9.11 -8.53 4.43
C LYS A 298 10.29 -8.21 3.48
N ILE A 299 10.04 -7.36 2.48
CA ILE A 299 11.06 -6.89 1.54
C ILE A 299 11.87 -5.79 2.22
N ARG A 300 13.22 -5.90 2.24
CA ARG A 300 14.09 -4.96 2.96
C ARG A 300 14.61 -3.80 2.11
N ARG A 301 14.61 -3.91 0.78
CA ARG A 301 15.18 -2.87 -0.10
C ARG A 301 14.15 -1.76 -0.34
N THR A 302 14.35 -0.57 0.26
CA THR A 302 13.42 0.58 0.17
C THR A 302 13.00 0.92 -1.26
N ARG A 303 13.94 0.94 -2.22
CA ARG A 303 13.61 1.20 -3.62
C ARG A 303 12.64 0.17 -4.20
N LEU A 304 12.85 -1.12 -3.91
CA LEU A 304 11.97 -2.19 -4.35
C LEU A 304 10.61 -2.11 -3.65
N ILE A 305 10.58 -1.77 -2.35
CA ILE A 305 9.33 -1.54 -1.59
C ILE A 305 8.48 -0.48 -2.30
N CYS A 306 9.06 0.66 -2.67
CA CYS A 306 8.33 1.72 -3.38
C CYS A 306 7.77 1.24 -4.74
N HIS A 307 8.54 0.46 -5.51
CA HIS A 307 8.07 -0.11 -6.76
C HIS A 307 6.98 -1.18 -6.53
N PHE A 308 7.11 -2.00 -5.50
CA PHE A 308 6.12 -3.02 -5.13
C PHE A 308 4.77 -2.39 -4.76
N ILE A 309 4.79 -1.36 -3.90
CA ILE A 309 3.58 -0.62 -3.51
C ILE A 309 2.95 0.05 -4.75
N ARG A 310 3.75 0.72 -5.59
CA ARG A 310 3.25 1.34 -6.82
C ARG A 310 2.66 0.33 -7.80
N ALA A 311 3.29 -0.84 -7.94
CA ALA A 311 2.78 -1.95 -8.74
C ALA A 311 1.42 -2.44 -8.23
N ALA A 312 1.22 -2.55 -6.92
CA ALA A 312 -0.08 -2.89 -6.35
C ALA A 312 -1.16 -1.84 -6.66
N CYS A 313 -0.83 -0.54 -6.63
CA CYS A 313 -1.76 0.52 -7.06
C CYS A 313 -2.12 0.40 -8.55
N VAL A 314 -1.15 0.05 -9.40
CA VAL A 314 -1.40 -0.19 -10.83
C VAL A 314 -2.33 -1.38 -11.01
N LEU A 315 -2.09 -2.50 -10.33
CA LEU A 315 -2.96 -3.67 -10.39
C LEU A 315 -4.38 -3.36 -9.89
N HIS A 316 -4.52 -2.56 -8.83
CA HIS A 316 -5.82 -2.11 -8.33
C HIS A 316 -6.62 -1.38 -9.41
N ASN A 317 -5.99 -0.43 -10.11
CA ASN A 317 -6.62 0.30 -11.19
C ASN A 317 -6.94 -0.58 -12.41
N MET A 318 -6.08 -1.53 -12.75
CA MET A 318 -6.33 -2.48 -13.85
C MET A 318 -7.50 -3.43 -13.54
N ALA A 319 -7.82 -3.63 -12.27
CA ALA A 319 -8.89 -4.52 -11.79
C ALA A 319 -10.05 -3.77 -11.12
N LEU A 320 -10.34 -2.54 -11.55
CA LEU A 320 -11.47 -1.76 -11.02
C LEU A 320 -12.82 -2.39 -11.35
N ASP A 321 -12.92 -3.03 -12.51
CA ASP A 321 -14.14 -3.66 -12.99
C ASP A 321 -14.26 -5.14 -12.54
N ASP A 322 -13.21 -5.68 -11.91
CA ASP A 322 -13.26 -7.02 -11.32
C ASP A 322 -14.20 -7.00 -10.09
N TYR A 323 -15.16 -7.94 -10.06
CA TYR A 323 -16.08 -8.09 -8.93
C TYR A 323 -15.35 -8.61 -7.69
N PHE A 324 -14.90 -7.69 -6.83
CA PHE A 324 -14.27 -7.99 -5.55
C PHE A 324 -15.25 -7.66 -4.42
N VAL A 325 -15.81 -8.69 -3.78
CA VAL A 325 -16.61 -8.50 -2.56
C VAL A 325 -15.66 -8.17 -1.43
N VAL A 326 -15.81 -6.96 -0.89
CA VAL A 326 -15.08 -6.52 0.29
C VAL A 326 -16.07 -6.61 1.44
N ASP A 327 -15.82 -7.46 2.43
CA ASP A 327 -16.49 -7.37 3.73
C ASP A 327 -15.92 -6.17 4.48
N VAL A 328 -16.29 -4.96 4.06
CA VAL A 328 -15.99 -3.77 4.87
C VAL A 328 -17.15 -3.62 5.84
N GLU A 329 -16.90 -3.91 7.11
CA GLU A 329 -17.83 -3.46 8.14
C GLU A 329 -18.00 -1.95 8.01
N PRO A 330 -19.24 -1.42 8.02
CA PRO A 330 -19.46 0.01 8.00
C PRO A 330 -18.76 0.61 9.23
N VAL A 331 -17.72 1.40 8.98
CA VAL A 331 -16.98 2.10 10.02
C VAL A 331 -17.97 3.02 10.73
N GLU A 332 -18.20 2.77 12.02
CA GLU A 332 -18.78 3.76 12.92
C GLU A 332 -17.98 5.05 12.71
N ILE A 333 -18.66 6.18 12.46
CA ILE A 333 -17.99 7.48 12.30
C ILE A 333 -17.28 7.78 13.62
N TYR A 334 -16.04 7.30 13.77
CA TYR A 334 -15.19 7.67 14.87
C TYR A 334 -14.85 9.13 14.60
N ASN A 335 -15.47 10.01 15.39
CA ASN A 335 -15.07 11.39 15.58
C ASN A 335 -13.66 11.42 16.22
N ASN A 336 -12.66 10.80 15.59
CA ASN A 336 -11.27 10.95 15.96
C ASN A 336 -10.77 12.28 15.40
N ILE A 337 -11.40 13.36 15.85
CA ILE A 337 -10.84 14.70 15.82
C ILE A 337 -9.93 14.81 17.05
N LEU A 338 -8.90 13.96 17.12
CA LEU A 338 -7.75 14.30 17.94
C LEU A 338 -6.93 15.22 17.05
N GLY A 339 -7.13 16.52 17.25
CA GLY A 339 -6.37 17.56 16.57
C GLY A 339 -4.90 17.36 16.85
N ASP A 340 -4.14 17.03 15.82
CA ASP A 340 -2.70 17.25 15.86
C ASP A 340 -2.49 18.76 15.96
N GLU A 341 -1.98 19.19 17.10
CA GLU A 341 -1.39 20.52 17.27
C GLU A 341 -0.12 20.56 16.40
N GLU A 342 -0.20 21.16 15.21
CA GLU A 342 0.80 22.07 14.63
C GLU A 342 0.55 22.35 13.15
N ASN A 343 0.16 23.60 12.85
CA ASN A 343 0.95 24.60 12.13
C ASN A 343 -0.04 25.72 11.74
N ASP A 344 -0.04 26.82 12.51
CA ASP A 344 -0.81 28.05 12.25
C ASP A 344 -0.15 28.85 11.11
N GLY A 345 0.10 28.18 9.98
CA GLY A 345 0.38 28.86 8.73
C GLY A 345 -0.90 29.55 8.28
N ASP A 346 -0.83 30.87 8.07
CA ASP A 346 -1.91 31.76 7.64
C ASP A 346 -2.82 31.07 6.60
N GLU A 347 -3.94 30.50 7.07
CA GLU A 347 -4.84 29.74 6.20
C GLU A 347 -5.33 30.67 5.10
N ASN A 348 -5.11 30.27 3.84
CA ASN A 348 -5.41 31.10 2.69
C ASN A 348 -6.86 31.62 2.76
N MET A 349 -7.01 32.95 2.81
CA MET A 349 -8.31 33.62 2.95
C MET A 349 -9.30 33.21 1.86
N GLU A 350 -8.83 33.01 0.63
CA GLU A 350 -9.64 32.49 -0.48
C GLU A 350 -10.18 31.09 -0.17
N ALA A 351 -9.32 30.20 0.33
CA ALA A 351 -9.70 28.82 0.66
C ALA A 351 -10.72 28.75 1.80
N ARG A 352 -10.62 29.66 2.79
CA ARG A 352 -11.63 29.82 3.84
C ARG A 352 -12.98 30.22 3.28
N VAL A 353 -13.02 31.22 2.40
CA VAL A 353 -14.24 31.68 1.74
C VAL A 353 -14.88 30.55 0.94
N ILE A 354 -14.09 29.79 0.18
CA ILE A 354 -14.59 28.62 -0.57
C ILE A 354 -15.20 27.58 0.37
N ARG A 355 -14.49 27.22 1.46
CA ARG A 355 -14.99 26.26 2.46
C ARG A 355 -16.30 26.73 3.08
N ASP A 356 -16.38 27.99 3.50
CA ASP A 356 -17.56 28.57 4.12
C ASP A 356 -18.75 28.62 3.15
N GLN A 357 -18.50 28.89 1.86
CA GLN A 357 -19.53 28.82 0.81
C GLN A 357 -20.09 27.40 0.70
N VAL A 358 -19.23 26.38 0.60
CA VAL A 358 -19.66 24.97 0.56
C VAL A 358 -20.46 24.63 1.82
N ALA A 359 -19.95 24.96 3.00
CA ALA A 359 -20.63 24.70 4.28
C ALA A 359 -22.03 25.32 4.34
N ASN A 360 -22.21 26.52 3.81
CA ASN A 360 -23.51 27.21 3.78
C ASN A 360 -24.51 26.60 2.79
N THR A 361 -24.05 25.87 1.78
CA THR A 361 -24.91 25.16 0.81
C THR A 361 -25.39 23.79 1.29
N LEU A 362 -24.78 23.23 2.32
CA LEU A 362 -25.17 21.92 2.86
C LEU A 362 -26.53 21.99 3.58
N PRO A 363 -27.40 20.97 3.39
CA PRO A 363 -28.66 20.86 4.13
C PRO A 363 -28.39 20.66 5.63
N MET A 364 -29.18 21.30 6.50
CA MET A 364 -29.01 21.37 7.96
C MET A 364 -29.65 20.25 8.76
#